data_AF-A0A6J4X307-F1
#
_entry.id   AF-A0A6J4X307-F1
#
_cell.length_a   1.000
_cell.length_b   1.000
_cell.length_c   1.000
_cell.angle_alpha   90.00
_cell.angle_beta   90.00
_cell.angle_gamma   90.00
#
_symmetry.space_group_name_H-M   'P 1'
#
loop_
_entity.id
_entity.type
_entity.pdbx_description
1 polymer ?
#
loop_
_entity_poly.entity_id
_entity_poly.type
_entity_poly.pdbx_seq_one_letter_code
_entity_poly.pdbx_strand_id
1 'polypeptide(L)'
;MSDDKTIKPGNSPAYILDDLPALEDALDFNPYVETLAGIIASPSTRTPLTVGLFGTWGSGKTSLMKMVQKKLPEDFHTVWFDPWKFEREETLWRALLLQVLNELRKALPTDPSDDSGKARDELTDLETALYRTVEREEAGGIQIDWSKMASGLSKGALTVGLSFIPGGSILSD
;
A
#
# COMPACT_ATOMS: atom_id res chain seq x y z
N MET A 1 16.13 44.45 -48.87
CA MET A 1 16.72 43.11 -48.76
C MET A 1 16.32 42.54 -47.42
N SER A 2 15.40 41.58 -47.43
CA SER A 2 14.90 40.90 -46.23
C SER A 2 15.61 39.55 -46.15
N ASP A 3 16.47 39.36 -45.14
CA ASP A 3 17.14 38.09 -44.88
C ASP A 3 16.15 37.13 -44.20
N ASP A 4 15.55 36.25 -45.00
CA ASP A 4 14.73 35.13 -44.55
C ASP A 4 15.63 34.02 -43.98
N LYS A 5 15.79 34.01 -42.64
CA LYS A 5 16.46 32.93 -41.92
C LYS A 5 15.49 31.77 -41.72
N THR A 6 15.36 30.94 -42.75
CA THR A 6 14.71 29.63 -42.63
C THR A 6 15.51 28.72 -41.68
N ILE A 7 15.00 28.52 -40.46
CA ILE A 7 15.54 27.54 -39.52
C ILE A 7 15.19 26.15 -40.03
N LYS A 8 16.19 25.37 -40.46
CA LYS A 8 16.01 23.97 -40.82
C LYS A 8 15.79 23.15 -39.54
N PRO A 9 14.73 22.33 -39.45
CA PRO A 9 14.52 21.49 -38.27
C PRO A 9 15.65 20.45 -38.18
N GLY A 10 16.36 20.44 -37.06
CA GLY A 10 17.35 19.42 -36.76
C GLY A 10 16.67 18.06 -36.57
N ASN A 11 17.20 17.02 -37.19
CA ASN A 11 16.64 15.67 -37.21
C ASN A 11 16.87 14.90 -35.89
N SER A 12 16.85 15.59 -34.75
CA SER A 12 16.94 14.96 -33.44
C SER A 12 15.60 14.31 -33.11
N PRO A 13 15.54 13.01 -32.81
CA PRO A 13 14.29 12.38 -32.38
C PRO A 13 13.77 13.12 -31.15
N ALA A 14 12.53 13.60 -31.24
CA ALA A 14 11.82 14.14 -30.10
C ALA A 14 11.43 12.98 -29.19
N TYR A 15 12.08 12.87 -28.04
CA TYR A 15 11.70 11.90 -27.01
C TYR A 15 10.57 12.51 -26.18
N ILE A 16 9.39 11.90 -26.24
CA ILE A 16 8.34 12.12 -25.25
C ILE A 16 8.70 11.25 -24.06
N LEU A 17 9.02 11.88 -22.93
CA LEU A 17 9.26 11.17 -21.68
C LEU A 17 7.92 11.07 -20.95
N ASP A 18 7.54 9.85 -20.58
CA ASP A 18 6.35 9.63 -19.76
C ASP A 18 6.60 10.12 -18.33
N ASP A 19 5.56 10.67 -17.69
CA ASP A 19 5.56 11.01 -16.26
C ASP A 19 5.37 9.75 -15.42
N LEU A 20 6.32 8.82 -15.53
CA LEU A 20 6.36 7.60 -14.75
C LEU A 20 7.31 7.77 -13.57
N PRO A 21 6.97 7.24 -12.39
CA PRO A 21 7.89 7.23 -11.26
C PRO A 21 9.21 6.53 -11.63
N ALA A 22 10.32 7.23 -11.38
CA ALA A 22 11.66 6.73 -11.66
C ALA A 22 12.07 5.65 -10.64
N LEU A 23 12.75 4.61 -11.13
CA LEU A 23 13.35 3.55 -10.31
C LEU A 23 14.86 3.73 -10.12
N GLU A 24 15.46 4.63 -10.89
CA GLU A 24 16.85 5.04 -10.78
C GLU A 24 16.91 6.43 -10.15
N ASP A 25 17.91 6.62 -9.29
CA ASP A 25 18.02 7.84 -8.50
C ASP A 25 18.68 8.97 -9.31
N ALA A 26 17.85 9.84 -9.87
CA ALA A 26 18.28 11.06 -10.55
C ALA A 26 18.17 12.32 -9.66
N LEU A 27 17.63 12.20 -8.44
CA LEU A 27 17.35 13.30 -7.53
C LEU A 27 18.14 13.22 -6.22
N ASP A 28 19.12 12.32 -6.15
CA ASP A 28 19.98 12.05 -4.98
C ASP A 28 19.16 11.68 -3.73
N PHE A 29 18.13 10.85 -3.94
CA PHE A 29 17.30 10.28 -2.89
C PHE A 29 17.94 9.14 -2.11
N ASN A 30 19.08 8.62 -2.56
CA ASN A 30 19.72 7.46 -1.95
C ASN A 30 19.87 7.55 -0.42
N PRO A 31 20.27 8.69 0.20
CA PRO A 31 20.32 8.82 1.66
C PRO A 31 18.96 8.60 2.34
N TYR A 32 17.87 9.09 1.75
CA TYR A 32 16.51 8.89 2.24
C TYR A 32 16.05 7.45 2.05
N VAL A 33 16.37 6.85 0.90
CA VAL A 33 16.04 5.46 0.58
C VAL A 33 16.68 4.51 1.60
N GLU A 34 17.99 4.65 1.84
CA GLU A 34 18.73 3.83 2.81
C GLU A 34 18.17 4.00 4.23
N THR A 35 17.89 5.24 4.64
CA THR A 35 17.37 5.52 5.99
C THR A 35 15.97 4.92 6.18
N LEU A 36 15.06 5.14 5.23
CA LEU A 36 13.69 4.63 5.33
C LEU A 36 13.65 3.10 5.27
N ALA A 37 14.38 2.48 4.33
CA ALA A 37 14.48 1.04 4.23
C ALA A 37 15.09 0.44 5.50
N GLY A 38 16.14 1.06 6.06
CA GLY A 38 16.76 0.64 7.30
C GLY A 38 15.82 0.72 8.51
N ILE A 39 15.02 1.78 8.63
CA ILE A 39 14.01 1.90 9.69
C ILE A 39 12.93 0.82 9.53
N ILE A 40 12.41 0.63 8.31
CA ILE A 40 11.34 -0.34 8.03
C ILE A 40 11.80 -1.77 8.28
N ALA A 41 13.02 -2.12 7.86
CA ALA A 41 13.56 -3.49 7.95
C ALA A 41 14.29 -3.78 9.28
N SER A 42 14.44 -2.79 10.17
CA SER A 42 15.14 -2.99 11.43
C SER A 42 14.36 -3.92 12.38
N PRO A 43 14.97 -4.98 12.92
CA PRO A 43 14.34 -5.84 13.93
C PRO A 43 14.00 -5.11 15.24
N SER A 44 14.62 -3.96 15.50
CA SER A 44 14.34 -3.14 16.69
C SER A 44 13.18 -2.16 16.50
N THR A 45 12.68 -2.00 15.27
CA THR A 45 11.55 -1.14 14.98
C THR A 45 10.27 -1.79 15.49
N ARG A 46 9.58 -1.10 16.40
CA ARG A 46 8.29 -1.55 16.91
C ARG A 46 7.18 -1.21 15.92
N THR A 47 6.33 -2.19 15.62
CA THR A 47 5.11 -2.01 14.83
C THR A 47 3.90 -1.76 15.74
N PRO A 48 2.86 -1.05 15.27
CA PRO A 48 2.71 -0.46 13.94
C PRO A 48 3.53 0.81 13.74
N LEU A 49 4.08 0.99 12.53
CA LEU A 49 4.83 2.19 12.12
C LEU A 49 4.05 2.91 11.02
N THR A 50 3.92 4.23 11.16
CA THR A 50 3.34 5.10 10.12
C THR A 50 4.33 6.19 9.75
N VAL A 51 4.59 6.32 8.46
CA VAL A 51 5.51 7.32 7.90
C VAL A 51 4.73 8.22 6.95
N GLY A 52 4.76 9.53 7.20
CA GLY A 52 4.20 10.53 6.30
C GLY A 52 5.28 11.13 5.41
N LEU A 53 5.06 11.12 4.09
CA LEU A 53 5.96 11.73 3.11
C LEU A 53 5.33 13.01 2.54
N PHE A 54 5.96 14.15 2.80
CA PHE A 54 5.47 15.47 2.40
C PHE A 54 6.40 16.10 1.36
N GLY A 55 5.82 16.83 0.41
CA GLY A 55 6.57 17.51 -0.65
C GLY A 55 5.64 18.03 -1.74
N THR A 56 6.08 19.04 -2.50
CA THR A 56 5.30 19.67 -3.59
C THR A 56 4.93 18.66 -4.68
N TRP A 57 3.94 18.98 -5.51
CA TRP A 57 3.64 18.16 -6.69
C TRP A 57 4.85 18.11 -7.63
N GLY A 58 5.14 16.94 -8.21
CA GLY A 58 6.33 16.73 -9.05
C GLY A 58 7.66 16.54 -8.29
N SER A 59 7.69 16.61 -6.96
CA SER A 59 8.94 16.43 -6.17
C SER A 59 9.48 14.99 -6.13
N GLY A 60 8.91 14.04 -6.86
CA GLY A 60 9.43 12.66 -6.91
C GLY A 60 9.06 11.75 -5.73
N LYS A 61 8.07 12.11 -4.90
CA LYS A 61 7.60 11.30 -3.75
C LYS A 61 7.30 9.84 -4.11
N THR A 62 6.55 9.61 -5.20
CA THR A 62 6.22 8.26 -5.67
C THR A 62 7.47 7.51 -6.12
N SER A 63 8.41 8.18 -6.77
CA SER A 63 9.71 7.62 -7.16
C SER A 63 10.51 7.19 -5.93
N LEU A 64 10.61 8.06 -4.92
CA LEU A 64 11.24 7.74 -3.63
C LEU A 64 10.61 6.50 -2.99
N MET A 65 9.29 6.43 -2.89
CA MET A 65 8.59 5.28 -2.32
C MET A 65 8.85 3.98 -3.09
N LYS A 66 8.93 4.03 -4.43
CA LYS A 66 9.29 2.86 -5.25
C LYS A 66 10.75 2.45 -5.07
N MET A 67 11.67 3.39 -4.90
CA MET A 67 13.06 3.10 -4.59
C MET A 67 13.19 2.44 -3.21
N VAL A 68 12.45 2.93 -2.21
CA VAL A 68 12.36 2.28 -0.89
C VAL A 68 11.83 0.86 -1.01
N GLN A 69 10.72 0.66 -1.73
CA GLN A 69 10.17 -0.68 -1.99
C GLN A 69 11.22 -1.61 -2.61
N LYS A 70 11.94 -1.15 -3.64
CA LYS A 70 12.99 -1.92 -4.32
C LYS A 70 14.17 -2.27 -3.40
N LYS A 71 14.44 -1.44 -2.38
CA LYS A 71 15.53 -1.63 -1.43
C LYS A 71 15.17 -2.59 -0.29
N LEU A 72 13.87 -2.80 -0.02
CA LEU A 72 13.43 -3.69 1.05
C LEU A 72 13.82 -5.16 0.75
N PRO A 73 14.07 -5.97 1.80
CA PRO A 73 14.30 -7.40 1.65
C PRO A 73 13.14 -8.14 0.96
N GLU A 74 13.42 -9.28 0.32
CA GLU A 74 12.44 -10.03 -0.47
C GLU A 74 11.28 -10.62 0.35
N ASP A 75 11.46 -10.80 1.66
CA ASP A 75 10.42 -11.27 2.59
C ASP A 75 9.42 -10.16 2.98
N PHE A 76 9.60 -8.92 2.49
CA PHE A 76 8.63 -7.85 2.65
C PHE A 76 7.60 -7.84 1.53
N HIS A 77 6.34 -8.04 1.89
CA HIS A 77 5.22 -7.83 0.99
C HIS A 77 4.73 -6.38 1.06
N THR A 78 4.87 -5.66 -0.05
CA THR A 78 4.45 -4.26 -0.16
C THR A 78 3.14 -4.14 -0.94
N VAL A 79 2.18 -3.39 -0.40
CA VAL A 79 0.89 -3.13 -1.05
C VAL A 79 0.81 -1.66 -1.43
N TRP A 80 0.56 -1.38 -2.71
CA TRP A 80 0.29 -0.03 -3.20
C TRP A 80 -1.21 0.23 -3.22
N PHE A 81 -1.60 1.36 -2.65
CA PHE A 81 -2.98 1.82 -2.65
C PHE A 81 -3.03 3.27 -3.13
N ASP A 82 -3.87 3.53 -4.13
CA ASP A 82 -4.10 4.86 -4.69
C ASP A 82 -5.51 5.32 -4.29
N PRO A 83 -5.65 6.21 -3.30
CA PRO A 83 -6.95 6.63 -2.79
C PRO A 83 -7.81 7.32 -3.86
N TRP A 84 -7.20 7.98 -4.84
CA TRP A 84 -7.92 8.74 -5.86
C TRP A 84 -8.79 7.87 -6.74
N LYS A 85 -8.44 6.59 -6.91
CA LYS A 85 -9.25 5.63 -7.67
C LYS A 85 -10.59 5.31 -6.99
N PHE A 86 -10.70 5.57 -5.70
CA PHE A 86 -11.83 5.21 -4.86
C PHE A 86 -12.58 6.43 -4.30
N GLU A 87 -12.37 7.62 -4.88
CA GLU A 87 -13.00 8.87 -4.44
C GLU A 87 -14.55 8.81 -4.47
N ARG A 88 -15.11 7.90 -5.28
CA ARG A 88 -16.56 7.68 -5.40
C ARG A 88 -17.09 6.54 -4.53
N GLU A 89 -16.22 5.84 -3.80
CA GLU A 89 -16.64 4.77 -2.91
C GLU A 89 -16.96 5.30 -1.52
N GLU A 90 -18.06 4.82 -0.95
CA GLU A 90 -18.50 5.24 0.39
C GLU A 90 -17.53 4.82 1.49
N THR A 91 -16.68 3.81 1.24
CA THR A 91 -15.78 3.23 2.26
C THR A 91 -14.35 3.04 1.74
N LEU A 92 -13.54 4.10 1.73
CA LEU A 92 -12.12 4.05 1.35
C LEU A 92 -11.31 2.99 2.13
N TRP A 93 -11.61 2.83 3.42
CA TRP A 93 -10.94 1.85 4.29
C TRP A 93 -11.20 0.41 3.81
N ARG A 94 -12.37 0.14 3.22
CA ARG A 94 -12.70 -1.17 2.69
C ARG A 94 -11.92 -1.46 1.42
N ALA A 95 -11.85 -0.48 0.51
CA ALA A 95 -11.02 -0.59 -0.68
C ALA A 95 -9.55 -0.87 -0.32
N LEU A 96 -9.03 -0.21 0.72
CA LEU A 96 -7.68 -0.50 1.25
C LEU A 96 -7.55 -1.94 1.75
N LEU A 97 -8.48 -2.42 2.59
CA LEU A 97 -8.43 -3.78 3.12
C LEU A 97 -8.56 -4.84 2.03
N LEU A 98 -9.49 -4.66 1.08
CA LEU A 98 -9.66 -5.56 -0.07
C LEU A 98 -8.39 -5.60 -0.92
N GLN A 99 -7.74 -4.44 -1.14
CA GLN A 99 -6.47 -4.39 -1.86
C GLN A 99 -5.37 -5.17 -1.10
N VAL A 100 -5.29 -5.06 0.22
CA VAL A 100 -4.34 -5.85 1.03
C VAL A 100 -4.63 -7.34 0.92
N LEU A 101 -5.89 -7.76 1.09
CA LEU A 101 -6.29 -9.18 0.99
C LEU A 101 -5.98 -9.75 -0.40
N ASN A 102 -6.23 -8.99 -1.46
CA ASN A 102 -5.94 -9.39 -2.82
C ASN A 102 -4.43 -9.57 -3.06
N GLU A 103 -3.59 -8.65 -2.59
CA GLU A 103 -2.14 -8.80 -2.71
C GLU A 103 -1.60 -9.99 -1.89
N LEU A 104 -2.13 -10.21 -0.68
CA LEU A 104 -1.78 -11.41 0.11
C LEU A 104 -2.17 -12.70 -0.62
N ARG A 105 -3.34 -12.74 -1.27
CA ARG A 105 -3.77 -13.90 -2.06
C ARG A 105 -2.83 -14.21 -3.22
N LYS A 106 -2.29 -13.17 -3.88
CA LYS A 106 -1.31 -13.31 -4.97
C LYS A 106 0.06 -13.78 -4.47
N ALA A 107 0.42 -13.44 -3.24
CA ALA A 107 1.67 -13.88 -2.63
C ALA A 107 1.65 -15.38 -2.24
N LEU A 108 0.47 -15.99 -2.08
CA LEU A 108 0.35 -17.41 -1.76
C LEU A 108 0.75 -18.31 -2.94
N PRO A 109 1.55 -19.38 -2.72
CA PRO A 109 1.96 -20.33 -3.76
C PRO A 109 0.78 -20.96 -4.50
N THR A 110 0.72 -20.86 -5.82
CA THR A 110 -0.41 -21.36 -6.65
C THR A 110 -0.34 -22.84 -7.00
N ASP A 111 0.71 -23.54 -6.56
CA ASP A 111 0.88 -24.98 -6.80
C ASP A 111 -0.28 -25.77 -6.17
N PRO A 112 -1.01 -26.61 -6.93
CA PRO A 112 -2.08 -27.44 -6.39
C PRO A 112 -1.65 -28.44 -5.30
N SER A 113 -0.35 -28.70 -5.17
CA SER A 113 0.22 -29.58 -4.15
C SER A 113 0.61 -28.87 -2.85
N ASP A 114 0.47 -27.54 -2.79
CA ASP A 114 0.81 -26.73 -1.62
C ASP A 114 -0.36 -26.64 -0.60
N ASP A 115 -0.02 -26.57 0.70
CA ASP A 115 -0.98 -26.56 1.80
C ASP A 115 -1.64 -25.19 2.04
N SER A 116 -1.39 -24.18 1.18
CA SER A 116 -2.01 -22.86 1.27
C SER A 116 -3.51 -22.83 0.95
N GLY A 117 -4.16 -23.99 0.72
CA GLY A 117 -5.61 -24.07 0.52
C GLY A 117 -6.39 -23.43 1.68
N LYS A 118 -6.01 -23.76 2.92
CA LYS A 118 -6.65 -23.18 4.11
C LYS A 118 -6.47 -21.66 4.19
N ALA A 119 -5.28 -21.14 3.88
CA ALA A 119 -5.02 -19.71 3.90
C ALA A 119 -5.86 -18.95 2.84
N ARG A 120 -6.11 -19.57 1.68
CA ARG A 120 -7.00 -19.01 0.65
C ARG A 120 -8.44 -18.95 1.09
N ASP A 121 -8.89 -19.99 1.79
CA ASP A 121 -10.25 -20.03 2.33
C ASP A 121 -10.43 -18.94 3.39
N GLU A 122 -9.46 -18.78 4.30
CA GLU A 122 -9.45 -17.70 5.32
C GLU A 122 -9.50 -16.31 4.67
N LEU A 123 -8.73 -16.06 3.61
CA LEU A 123 -8.78 -14.80 2.87
C LEU A 123 -10.16 -14.56 2.21
N THR A 124 -10.79 -15.63 1.71
CA THR A 124 -12.12 -15.57 1.07
C THR A 124 -13.21 -15.28 2.12
N ASP A 125 -13.09 -15.84 3.31
CA ASP A 125 -13.99 -15.58 4.43
C ASP A 125 -13.88 -14.12 4.91
N LEU A 126 -12.65 -13.61 5.03
CA LEU A 126 -12.40 -12.20 5.39
C LEU A 126 -12.96 -11.24 4.33
N GLU A 127 -12.76 -11.53 3.05
CA GLU A 127 -13.34 -10.77 1.95
C GLU A 127 -14.88 -10.74 2.09
N THR A 128 -15.51 -11.91 2.24
CA THR A 128 -16.96 -12.04 2.40
C THR A 128 -17.48 -11.25 3.61
N ALA A 129 -16.75 -11.26 4.73
CA ALA A 129 -17.11 -10.49 5.92
C ALA A 129 -17.09 -8.97 5.66
N LEU A 130 -16.12 -8.47 4.89
CA LEU A 130 -16.06 -7.06 4.50
C LEU A 130 -17.25 -6.64 3.62
N TYR A 131 -17.80 -7.54 2.80
CA TYR A 131 -19.02 -7.27 2.02
C TYR A 131 -20.27 -7.26 2.90
N ARG A 132 -20.45 -8.27 3.77
CA ARG A 132 -21.65 -8.39 4.63
C ARG A 132 -21.81 -7.24 5.62
N THR A 133 -20.70 -6.69 6.11
CA THR A 133 -20.73 -5.63 7.12
C THR A 133 -21.36 -4.34 6.57
N VAL A 134 -21.24 -4.09 5.26
CA VAL A 134 -21.76 -2.88 4.60
C VAL A 134 -23.26 -2.97 4.29
N GLU A 135 -23.79 -4.17 4.01
CA GLU A 135 -25.24 -4.36 3.79
C GLU A 135 -26.09 -4.06 5.03
N ARG A 136 -25.48 -3.96 6.22
CA ARG A 136 -26.17 -3.78 7.50
C ARG A 136 -26.12 -2.36 8.07
N GLU A 137 -25.76 -1.34 7.27
CA GLU A 137 -25.69 0.06 7.72
C GLU A 137 -26.95 0.91 7.54
N GLU A 138 -28.06 0.39 6.98
CA GLU A 138 -29.34 1.13 7.02
C GLU A 138 -30.04 1.09 8.40
N ALA A 139 -29.51 0.37 9.40
CA ALA A 139 -30.10 0.34 10.73
C ALA A 139 -29.05 0.29 11.86
N GLY A 140 -28.36 1.40 12.08
CA GLY A 140 -27.61 1.65 13.31
C GLY A 140 -26.18 1.10 13.28
N GLY A 141 -25.21 1.98 13.48
CA GLY A 141 -23.78 1.71 13.37
C GLY A 141 -23.32 0.46 14.14
N ILE A 142 -22.44 -0.30 13.49
CA ILE A 142 -21.95 -1.58 13.98
C ILE A 142 -20.76 -1.37 14.92
N GLN A 143 -20.87 -1.86 16.15
CA GLN A 143 -19.72 -2.06 17.03
C GLN A 143 -19.03 -3.38 16.68
N ILE A 144 -17.79 -3.31 16.18
CA ILE A 144 -16.98 -4.49 15.90
C ILE A 144 -16.15 -4.82 17.15
N ASP A 145 -16.41 -5.99 17.73
CA ASP A 145 -15.67 -6.53 18.88
C ASP A 145 -14.41 -7.27 18.41
N TRP A 146 -13.34 -6.50 18.26
CA TRP A 146 -12.03 -6.98 17.81
C TRP A 146 -11.39 -8.02 18.73
N SER A 147 -11.83 -8.12 19.99
CA SER A 147 -11.31 -9.09 20.96
C SER A 147 -11.71 -10.54 20.61
N LYS A 148 -12.85 -10.73 19.94
CA LYS A 148 -13.31 -12.04 19.48
C LYS A 148 -12.66 -12.49 18.17
N MET A 149 -12.30 -11.55 17.29
CA MET A 149 -11.52 -11.88 16.10
C MET A 149 -10.08 -12.26 16.46
N ALA A 150 -9.47 -11.59 17.45
CA ALA A 150 -8.12 -11.89 17.91
C ALA A 150 -7.98 -13.28 18.58
N SER A 151 -9.04 -13.81 19.20
CA SER A 151 -9.00 -15.12 19.87
C SER A 151 -9.15 -16.32 18.92
N GLY A 152 -9.59 -16.10 17.67
CA GLY A 152 -9.69 -17.13 16.63
C GLY A 152 -8.41 -17.37 15.82
N LEU A 153 -7.45 -16.42 15.86
CA LEU A 153 -6.18 -16.51 15.14
C LEU A 153 -5.13 -17.21 16.01
N SER A 154 -5.16 -18.53 16.04
CA SER A 154 -4.18 -19.32 16.79
C SER A 154 -2.77 -19.14 16.23
N LYS A 155 -1.85 -18.63 17.07
CA LYS A 155 -0.37 -18.74 17.02
C LYS A 155 0.24 -18.79 15.61
N GLY A 156 0.16 -17.70 14.84
CA GLY A 156 1.01 -17.57 13.65
C GLY A 156 0.68 -16.47 12.65
N ALA A 157 -0.54 -15.92 12.63
CA ALA A 157 -0.96 -15.04 11.54
C ALA A 157 -1.49 -13.68 12.02
N LEU A 158 -0.83 -12.61 11.54
CA LEU A 158 -1.34 -11.25 11.34
C LEU A 158 -2.06 -10.59 12.53
N THR A 159 -1.30 -10.21 13.55
CA THR A 159 -1.69 -9.10 14.45
C THR A 159 -1.31 -7.77 13.78
N VAL A 160 -2.07 -7.36 12.77
CA VAL A 160 -1.96 -5.99 12.24
C VAL A 160 -2.64 -5.07 13.25
N GLY A 161 -1.82 -4.29 13.95
CA GLY A 161 -2.18 -3.49 15.11
C GLY A 161 -3.37 -2.54 14.91
N LEU A 162 -4.32 -2.65 15.83
CA LEU A 162 -5.53 -1.80 15.99
C LEU A 162 -5.25 -0.38 16.51
N SER A 163 -4.07 0.19 16.27
CA SER A 163 -3.67 1.46 16.89
C SER A 163 -4.07 2.72 16.11
N PHE A 164 -4.61 2.59 14.89
CA PHE A 164 -4.69 3.72 13.95
C PHE A 164 -6.11 4.17 13.55
N ILE A 165 -7.17 3.76 14.25
CA ILE A 165 -8.52 4.26 13.96
C ILE A 165 -8.85 5.44 14.89
N PRO A 166 -9.06 6.67 14.35
CA PRO A 166 -9.60 7.78 15.13
C PRO A 166 -11.02 7.43 15.59
N GLY A 167 -11.25 7.39 16.90
CA GLY A 167 -12.59 7.19 17.48
C GLY A 167 -12.78 5.93 18.35
N GLY A 168 -11.78 5.05 18.46
CA GLY A 168 -11.79 3.97 19.43
C GLY A 168 -11.28 4.46 20.79
N SER A 169 -12.18 4.78 21.72
CA SER A 169 -11.80 4.98 23.12
C SER A 169 -11.13 3.73 23.68
N ILE A 170 -9.84 3.83 24.00
CA ILE A 170 -9.12 2.86 24.82
C ILE A 170 -9.60 3.10 26.26
N LEU A 171 -10.60 2.34 26.69
CA LEU A 171 -10.86 2.13 28.11
C LEU A 171 -10.07 0.90 28.53
N SER A 172 -8.96 1.13 29.21
CA SER A 172 -8.31 0.16 30.08
C SER A 172 -8.59 0.60 31.52
N ASP A 173 -9.27 -0.26 32.29
CA ASP A 173 -9.18 -0.25 33.76
C ASP A 173 -7.73 -0.47 34.21
#